data_AF-A0AAV7BRQ7-F1
#
_entry.id   AF-A0AAV7BRQ7-F1
#
_cell.length_a   1.000
_cell.length_b   1.000
_cell.length_c   1.000
_cell.angle_alpha   90.00
_cell.angle_beta   90.00
_cell.angle_gamma   90.00
#
_symmetry.space_group_name_H-M   'P 1'
#
loop_
_entity.id
_entity.type
_entity.pdbx_description
1 polymer ?
#
loop_
_entity_poly.entity_id
_entity_poly.type
_entity_poly.pdbx_seq_one_letter_code
_entity_poly.pdbx_strand_id
1 'polypeptide(L)'
;MQAPDARKAFPCFDEPEWKATFNITLRHKPDYVALSNMDILDVTTTVIDGETWNVTKYAESPKMSTYLVAFIVSQFSYVGNERVKIWGRKKAIEVEKQGAYALSVTEKILDFFENYYNASYPLPKSDQVALPDFSAGAMENWGLITYRENALLWDSQESSIGNKERVLTVIAHELAHMWFGNLVTIRWWNDLWLNEGFASYVEYLGADYAEPTWNIKDLTVLSDIHRVMGVDALASSHPLTSKEEDVNSPSEISALFDSITYSKGASVIRMLSSFLTEDLFVKGLQAYLKKYEYDNTVYKNLWDSLQEVYDNETNAVWLPDSIENIMNTWVLQMGFPVVTISTLDGSVTQKHFLLDPNSTVTAVSPFNYIWQVPITYITRESGSGISADKRKRHKFVISIIWRQLAACKHKCNWILQGQL
;
A
#
# COMPACT_ATOMS: atom_id res chain seq x y z
N MET A 1 -15.79 -7.31 -5.74
CA MET A 1 -14.64 -7.31 -6.66
C MET A 1 -14.47 -5.89 -7.14
N GLN A 2 -13.23 -5.39 -7.15
CA GLN A 2 -12.89 -3.98 -7.35
C GLN A 2 -13.03 -3.55 -8.81
N ALA A 3 -12.20 -4.10 -9.70
CA ALA A 3 -12.11 -3.70 -11.08
C ALA A 3 -12.61 -4.81 -12.02
N PRO A 4 -13.26 -4.47 -13.14
CA PRO A 4 -14.10 -3.30 -13.39
C PRO A 4 -15.59 -3.71 -13.29
N ASP A 5 -16.08 -3.85 -12.04
CA ASP A 5 -17.34 -4.55 -11.77
C ASP A 5 -18.50 -3.63 -11.29
N ALA A 6 -18.27 -2.34 -11.02
CA ALA A 6 -19.37 -1.44 -10.64
C ALA A 6 -20.44 -1.36 -11.76
N ARG A 7 -19.99 -1.42 -13.03
CA ARG A 7 -20.85 -1.50 -14.22
C ARG A 7 -21.82 -2.69 -14.25
N LYS A 8 -21.59 -3.74 -13.44
CA LYS A 8 -22.53 -4.87 -13.30
C LYS A 8 -23.69 -4.54 -12.36
N ALA A 9 -23.51 -3.59 -11.45
CA ALA A 9 -24.52 -3.18 -10.49
C ALA A 9 -25.40 -2.02 -11.01
N PHE A 10 -24.80 -1.05 -11.71
CA PHE A 10 -25.53 0.06 -12.32
C PHE A 10 -24.75 0.64 -13.52
N PRO A 11 -25.42 1.27 -14.51
CA PRO A 11 -24.73 1.93 -15.62
C PRO A 11 -23.90 3.13 -15.13
N CYS A 12 -22.59 3.13 -15.43
CA CYS A 12 -21.67 4.19 -15.00
C CYS A 12 -20.43 4.29 -15.92
N PHE A 13 -19.69 5.39 -15.79
CA PHE A 13 -18.36 5.57 -16.35
C PHE A 13 -17.36 4.89 -15.42
N ASP A 14 -17.13 3.60 -15.64
CA ASP A 14 -16.49 2.71 -14.67
C ASP A 14 -14.96 2.63 -14.85
N GLU A 15 -14.31 3.79 -14.70
CA GLU A 15 -12.85 3.93 -14.66
C GLU A 15 -12.44 4.79 -13.45
N PRO A 16 -11.26 4.56 -12.85
CA PRO A 16 -10.85 5.26 -11.63
C PRO A 16 -10.84 6.79 -11.75
N GLU A 17 -10.45 7.34 -12.89
CA GLU A 17 -10.38 8.80 -13.12
C GLU A 17 -11.74 9.50 -13.16
N TRP A 18 -12.83 8.78 -13.48
CA TRP A 18 -14.16 9.38 -13.58
C TRP A 18 -14.84 9.44 -12.21
N LYS A 19 -14.19 10.09 -11.25
CA LYS A 19 -14.75 10.30 -9.92
C LYS A 19 -16.02 11.16 -9.97
N ALA A 20 -17.03 10.78 -9.19
CA ALA A 20 -18.30 11.48 -9.05
C ALA A 20 -18.78 11.46 -7.58
N THR A 21 -19.83 12.22 -7.26
CA THR A 21 -20.57 12.06 -6.01
C THR A 21 -21.68 11.04 -6.19
N PHE A 22 -22.02 10.31 -5.12
CA PHE A 22 -23.04 9.26 -5.15
C PHE A 22 -24.12 9.51 -4.10
N ASN A 23 -25.37 9.50 -4.55
CA ASN A 23 -26.56 9.54 -3.72
C ASN A 23 -27.22 8.16 -3.73
N ILE A 24 -27.05 7.41 -2.65
CA ILE A 24 -27.50 6.01 -2.58
C ILE A 24 -28.80 5.92 -1.78
N THR A 25 -29.75 5.12 -2.28
CA THR A 25 -30.99 4.79 -1.59
C THR A 25 -31.27 3.32 -1.78
N LEU A 26 -31.46 2.59 -0.68
CA LEU A 26 -31.72 1.16 -0.70
C LEU A 26 -33.11 0.88 -0.16
N ARG A 27 -33.85 0.07 -0.89
CA ARG A 27 -35.11 -0.49 -0.44
C ARG A 27 -34.89 -1.93 0.01
N HIS A 28 -35.31 -2.26 1.22
CA HIS A 28 -35.07 -3.58 1.82
C HIS A 28 -36.22 -4.02 2.73
N LYS A 29 -36.25 -5.31 3.08
CA LYS A 29 -37.23 -5.84 4.02
C LYS A 29 -36.99 -5.26 5.43
N PRO A 30 -38.05 -5.05 6.24
CA PRO A 30 -37.92 -4.39 7.55
C PRO A 30 -37.04 -5.09 8.57
N ASP A 31 -36.84 -6.40 8.44
CA ASP A 31 -35.99 -7.23 9.30
C ASP A 31 -34.51 -7.24 8.89
N TYR A 32 -34.17 -6.55 7.80
CA TYR A 32 -32.80 -6.37 7.31
C TYR A 32 -32.29 -4.96 7.65
N VAL A 33 -30.98 -4.85 7.80
CA VAL A 33 -30.26 -3.58 7.80
C VAL A 33 -29.70 -3.31 6.40
N ALA A 34 -29.63 -2.04 6.04
CA ALA A 34 -28.98 -1.56 4.85
C ALA A 34 -27.75 -0.74 5.26
N LEU A 35 -26.61 -0.98 4.61
CA LEU A 35 -25.35 -0.25 4.78
C LEU A 35 -24.89 0.32 3.44
N SER A 36 -24.23 1.47 3.46
CA SER A 36 -23.53 2.03 2.29
C SER A 36 -22.34 2.88 2.75
N ASN A 37 -21.65 3.56 1.83
CA ASN A 37 -20.44 4.35 2.09
C ASN A 37 -20.65 5.44 3.16
N MET A 38 -21.78 6.15 3.10
CA MET A 38 -22.08 7.32 3.93
C MET A 38 -23.05 7.01 5.08
N ASP A 39 -23.24 7.97 5.98
CA ASP A 39 -24.26 7.91 7.03
C ASP A 39 -25.69 7.93 6.47
N ILE A 40 -26.61 7.36 7.25
CA ILE A 40 -28.03 7.37 6.98
C ILE A 40 -28.60 8.77 7.24
N LEU A 41 -29.27 9.34 6.24
CA LEU A 41 -30.02 10.59 6.36
C LEU A 41 -31.45 10.35 6.85
N ASP A 42 -32.11 9.32 6.30
CA ASP A 42 -33.52 9.06 6.54
C ASP A 42 -33.86 7.59 6.33
N VAL A 43 -34.81 7.09 7.11
CA VAL A 43 -35.39 5.75 6.97
C VAL A 43 -36.90 5.88 6.99
N THR A 44 -37.53 5.64 5.84
CA THR A 44 -38.99 5.65 5.70
C THR A 44 -39.52 4.27 5.38
N THR A 45 -40.83 4.09 5.52
CA THR A 45 -41.50 2.84 5.20
C THR A 45 -42.46 3.07 4.03
N THR A 46 -42.54 2.12 3.11
CA THR A 46 -43.46 2.12 1.97
C THR A 46 -44.12 0.76 1.80
N VAL A 47 -45.28 0.72 1.13
CA VAL A 47 -46.00 -0.52 0.81
C VAL A 47 -46.00 -0.71 -0.70
N ILE A 48 -45.48 -1.84 -1.15
CA ILE A 48 -45.40 -2.23 -2.56
C ILE A 48 -45.96 -3.63 -2.68
N ASP A 49 -46.95 -3.81 -3.55
CA ASP A 49 -47.63 -5.09 -3.77
C ASP A 49 -48.17 -5.73 -2.48
N GLY A 50 -48.61 -4.88 -1.54
CA GLY A 50 -49.14 -5.31 -0.23
C GLY A 50 -48.08 -5.67 0.81
N GLU A 51 -46.79 -5.58 0.47
CA GLU A 51 -45.68 -5.84 1.40
C GLU A 51 -45.04 -4.55 1.89
N THR A 52 -44.65 -4.54 3.16
CA THR A 52 -43.93 -3.42 3.79
C THR A 52 -42.44 -3.48 3.46
N TRP A 53 -41.88 -2.35 3.06
CA TRP A 53 -40.45 -2.16 2.77
C TRP A 53 -39.91 -0.93 3.50
N ASN A 54 -38.68 -1.02 3.99
CA ASN A 54 -37.93 0.15 4.43
C ASN A 54 -37.20 0.76 3.23
N VAL A 55 -37.09 2.08 3.21
CA VAL A 55 -36.34 2.87 2.23
C VAL A 55 -35.32 3.69 3.02
N THR A 56 -34.06 3.27 2.95
CA THR A 56 -32.94 3.88 3.66
C THR A 56 -32.17 4.77 2.68
N LYS A 57 -32.12 6.07 2.97
CA LYS A 57 -31.42 7.07 2.16
C LYS A 57 -30.12 7.49 2.86
N TYR A 58 -29.03 7.51 2.11
CA TYR A 58 -27.71 7.91 2.62
C TYR A 58 -27.36 9.34 2.22
N ALA A 59 -26.40 9.92 2.95
CA ALA A 59 -25.83 11.21 2.58
C ALA A 59 -25.05 11.13 1.27
N GLU A 60 -24.93 12.25 0.58
CA GLU A 60 -24.11 12.35 -0.64
C GLU A 60 -22.64 12.07 -0.29
N SER A 61 -21.99 11.21 -1.07
CA SER A 61 -20.55 10.95 -0.88
C SER A 61 -19.70 12.15 -1.32
N PRO A 62 -18.47 12.29 -0.80
CA PRO A 62 -17.44 13.05 -1.49
C PRO A 62 -17.22 12.52 -2.91
N LYS A 63 -16.48 13.29 -3.72
CA LYS A 63 -16.05 12.86 -5.05
C LYS A 63 -15.15 11.62 -4.92
N MET A 64 -15.60 10.49 -5.46
CA MET A 64 -14.94 9.19 -5.36
C MET A 64 -15.10 8.36 -6.63
N SER A 65 -14.25 7.34 -6.82
CA SER A 65 -14.29 6.45 -7.98
C SER A 65 -15.40 5.39 -7.85
N THR A 66 -15.93 4.92 -8.98
CA THR A 66 -17.03 3.93 -9.02
C THR A 66 -16.70 2.62 -8.32
N TYR A 67 -15.45 2.16 -8.40
CA TYR A 67 -15.02 0.89 -7.79
C TYR A 67 -15.08 0.89 -6.25
N LEU A 68 -15.20 2.07 -5.62
CA LEU A 68 -15.30 2.24 -4.17
C LEU A 68 -16.74 2.31 -3.67
N VAL A 69 -17.73 2.33 -4.58
CA VAL A 69 -19.14 2.33 -4.21
C VAL A 69 -19.50 0.99 -3.60
N ALA A 70 -20.08 1.00 -2.41
CA ALA A 70 -20.53 -0.20 -1.73
C ALA A 70 -21.92 -0.03 -1.09
N PHE A 71 -22.66 -1.13 -1.10
CA PHE A 71 -23.90 -1.26 -0.37
C PHE A 71 -24.14 -2.72 0.02
N ILE A 72 -24.72 -2.93 1.20
CA ILE A 72 -24.99 -4.26 1.77
C ILE A 72 -26.38 -4.26 2.38
N VAL A 73 -27.17 -5.30 2.08
CA VAL A 73 -28.44 -5.58 2.75
C VAL A 73 -28.32 -6.92 3.45
N SER A 74 -28.42 -6.94 4.78
CA SER A 74 -28.16 -8.15 5.57
C SER A 74 -28.97 -8.18 6.87
N GLN A 75 -28.91 -9.31 7.58
CA GLN A 75 -29.40 -9.42 8.96
C GLN A 75 -28.23 -9.42 9.95
N PHE A 76 -27.13 -8.74 9.61
CA PHE A 76 -25.96 -8.65 10.48
C PHE A 76 -26.25 -7.82 11.72
N SER A 77 -25.42 -8.04 12.75
CA SER A 77 -25.30 -7.12 13.87
C SER A 77 -23.88 -6.58 13.95
N TYR A 78 -23.66 -5.65 14.87
CA TYR A 78 -22.37 -4.99 15.01
C TYR A 78 -21.94 -4.84 16.46
N VAL A 79 -20.63 -4.65 16.62
CA VAL A 79 -20.01 -4.14 17.85
C VAL A 79 -19.27 -2.84 17.48
N GLY A 80 -19.38 -1.80 18.30
CA GLY A 80 -18.78 -0.51 18.00
C GLY A 80 -19.50 0.68 18.62
N ASN A 81 -19.15 1.86 18.13
CA ASN A 81 -19.74 3.14 18.51
C ASN A 81 -20.26 3.87 17.25
N GLU A 82 -20.52 5.18 17.36
CA GLU A 82 -21.03 5.97 16.22
C GLU A 82 -19.98 6.14 15.11
N ARG A 83 -18.70 6.23 15.45
CA ARG A 83 -17.58 6.44 14.50
C ARG A 83 -17.15 5.13 13.83
N VAL A 84 -17.03 4.04 14.59
CA VAL A 84 -16.50 2.76 14.12
C VAL A 84 -17.44 1.62 14.47
N LYS A 85 -17.80 0.79 13.48
CA LYS A 85 -18.61 -0.42 13.68
C LYS A 85 -18.04 -1.61 12.94
N ILE A 86 -17.95 -2.74 13.63
CA ILE A 86 -17.58 -4.04 13.07
C ILE A 86 -18.84 -4.87 12.93
N TRP A 87 -19.24 -5.12 11.68
CA TRP A 87 -20.43 -5.88 11.31
C TRP A 87 -20.11 -7.32 10.98
N GLY A 88 -21.04 -8.23 11.30
CA GLY A 88 -20.93 -9.63 10.92
C GLY A 88 -22.18 -10.42 11.28
N ARG A 89 -22.14 -11.74 11.06
CA ARG A 89 -23.23 -12.63 11.45
C ARG A 89 -23.54 -12.48 12.95
N LYS A 90 -24.83 -12.44 13.31
CA LYS A 90 -25.28 -12.25 14.70
C LYS A 90 -24.57 -13.15 15.71
N LYS A 91 -24.42 -14.44 15.40
CA LYS A 91 -23.71 -15.39 16.28
C LYS A 91 -22.26 -14.97 16.53
N ALA A 92 -21.52 -14.59 15.48
CA ALA A 92 -20.11 -14.21 15.57
C ALA A 92 -19.91 -12.94 16.42
N ILE A 93 -20.82 -11.97 16.28
CA ILE A 93 -20.73 -10.68 16.97
C ILE A 93 -21.32 -10.72 18.38
N GLU A 94 -22.55 -11.21 18.53
CA GLU A 94 -23.30 -11.12 19.79
C GLU A 94 -22.95 -12.24 20.78
N VAL A 95 -22.69 -13.46 20.28
CA VAL A 95 -22.45 -14.63 21.12
C VAL A 95 -20.95 -14.89 21.26
N GLU A 96 -20.24 -15.00 20.14
CA GLU A 96 -18.82 -15.40 20.10
C GLU A 96 -17.87 -14.22 20.28
N LYS A 97 -18.36 -12.97 20.19
CA LYS A 97 -17.61 -11.72 20.41
C LYS A 97 -16.37 -11.57 19.51
N GLN A 98 -16.37 -12.18 18.34
CA GLN A 98 -15.20 -12.26 17.46
C GLN A 98 -14.81 -10.93 16.80
N GLY A 99 -15.72 -9.93 16.78
CA GLY A 99 -15.43 -8.58 16.27
C GLY A 99 -14.71 -7.67 17.27
N ALA A 100 -14.55 -8.10 18.54
CA ALA A 100 -14.01 -7.23 19.59
C ALA A 100 -12.56 -6.81 19.35
N TYR A 101 -11.73 -7.72 18.82
CA TYR A 101 -10.33 -7.40 18.54
C TYR A 101 -10.22 -6.38 17.40
N ALA A 102 -10.92 -6.60 16.28
CA ALA A 102 -10.96 -5.67 15.16
C ALA A 102 -11.37 -4.26 15.58
N LEU A 103 -12.40 -4.14 16.41
CA LEU A 103 -12.83 -2.85 16.96
C LEU A 103 -11.70 -2.17 17.75
N SER A 104 -11.03 -2.94 18.63
CA SER A 104 -9.99 -2.40 19.52
C SER A 104 -8.74 -1.87 18.81
N VAL A 105 -8.43 -2.39 17.61
CA VAL A 105 -7.26 -1.96 16.83
C VAL A 105 -7.61 -0.90 15.80
N THR A 106 -8.85 -0.91 15.27
CA THR A 106 -9.29 0.03 14.24
C THR A 106 -9.13 1.49 14.68
N GLU A 107 -9.58 1.84 15.89
CA GLU A 107 -9.50 3.23 16.37
C GLU A 107 -8.04 3.69 16.48
N LYS A 108 -7.17 2.84 17.03
CA LYS A 108 -5.73 3.14 17.14
C LYS A 108 -5.07 3.34 15.77
N ILE A 109 -5.45 2.52 14.80
CA ILE A 109 -4.88 2.57 13.44
C ILE A 109 -5.38 3.82 12.71
N LEU A 110 -6.67 4.16 12.85
CA LEU A 110 -7.19 5.42 12.32
C LEU A 110 -6.46 6.62 12.92
N ASP A 111 -6.30 6.67 14.25
CA ASP A 111 -5.56 7.73 14.93
C ASP A 111 -4.11 7.81 14.43
N PHE A 112 -3.45 6.67 14.20
CA PHE A 112 -2.11 6.62 13.61
C PHE A 112 -2.10 7.26 12.23
N PHE A 113 -2.97 6.84 11.31
CA PHE A 113 -2.97 7.33 9.93
C PHE A 113 -3.39 8.80 9.83
N GLU A 114 -4.33 9.27 10.66
CA GLU A 114 -4.69 10.69 10.72
C GLU A 114 -3.48 11.56 11.07
N ASN A 115 -2.66 11.11 12.03
CA ASN A 115 -1.43 11.80 12.43
C ASN A 115 -0.32 11.64 11.39
N TYR A 116 -0.09 10.42 10.87
CA TYR A 116 0.96 10.12 9.92
C TYR A 116 0.76 10.91 8.61
N TYR A 117 -0.46 10.96 8.10
CA TYR A 117 -0.81 11.70 6.89
C TYR A 117 -1.17 13.17 7.13
N ASN A 118 -1.22 13.61 8.39
CA ASN A 118 -1.65 14.96 8.78
C ASN A 118 -2.94 15.38 8.04
N ALA A 119 -3.88 14.43 7.98
CA ALA A 119 -5.12 14.55 7.25
C ALA A 119 -6.19 13.75 7.99
N SER A 120 -7.25 14.43 8.46
CA SER A 120 -8.36 13.78 9.14
C SER A 120 -9.02 12.74 8.26
N TYR A 121 -9.60 11.71 8.88
CA TYR A 121 -10.39 10.72 8.17
C TYR A 121 -11.57 11.43 7.48
N PRO A 122 -11.72 11.28 6.14
CA PRO A 122 -12.53 12.19 5.33
C PRO A 122 -14.04 11.91 5.40
N LEU A 123 -14.47 10.86 6.10
CA LEU A 123 -15.88 10.46 6.23
C LEU A 123 -16.35 10.51 7.69
N PRO A 124 -17.66 10.64 7.94
CA PRO A 124 -18.18 10.73 9.32
C PRO A 124 -18.14 9.38 10.08
N LYS A 125 -17.98 8.25 9.37
CA LYS A 125 -17.99 6.90 9.95
C LYS A 125 -17.09 5.91 9.21
N SER A 126 -16.75 4.82 9.87
CA SER A 126 -16.00 3.67 9.35
C SER A 126 -16.73 2.37 9.73
N ASP A 127 -17.44 1.78 8.76
CA ASP A 127 -18.01 0.45 8.89
C ASP A 127 -17.06 -0.59 8.30
N GLN A 128 -16.85 -1.70 9.00
CA GLN A 128 -16.07 -2.83 8.55
C GLN A 128 -16.91 -4.11 8.64
N VAL A 129 -17.04 -4.86 7.55
CA VAL A 129 -18.03 -5.91 7.44
C VAL A 129 -17.40 -7.26 7.11
N ALA A 130 -17.58 -8.23 8.00
CA ALA A 130 -17.18 -9.62 7.80
C ALA A 130 -18.23 -10.36 6.94
N LEU A 131 -17.83 -10.76 5.73
CA LEU A 131 -18.65 -11.48 4.76
C LEU A 131 -18.29 -12.97 4.73
N PRO A 132 -19.27 -13.89 4.86
CA PRO A 132 -19.04 -15.34 4.82
C PRO A 132 -18.41 -15.83 3.51
N ASP A 133 -18.95 -15.36 2.37
CA ASP A 133 -18.53 -15.78 1.03
C ASP A 133 -17.94 -14.60 0.26
N PHE A 134 -16.71 -14.24 0.61
CA PHE A 134 -15.96 -13.17 -0.07
C PHE A 134 -14.71 -13.75 -0.74
N SER A 135 -14.64 -13.64 -2.06
CA SER A 135 -13.58 -14.26 -2.88
C SER A 135 -12.22 -13.58 -2.69
N ALA A 136 -12.22 -12.28 -2.44
CA ALA A 136 -11.02 -11.51 -2.12
C ALA A 136 -10.66 -11.62 -0.62
N GLY A 137 -9.54 -11.02 -0.23
CA GLY A 137 -9.15 -10.88 1.17
C GLY A 137 -10.03 -9.84 1.87
N ALA A 138 -9.89 -8.60 1.42
CA ALA A 138 -10.71 -7.48 1.81
C ALA A 138 -10.87 -6.52 0.61
N MET A 139 -11.56 -5.40 0.81
CA MET A 139 -11.81 -4.37 -0.20
C MET A 139 -12.17 -3.07 0.51
N GLU A 140 -11.48 -2.01 0.11
CA GLU A 140 -11.34 -0.72 0.78
C GLU A 140 -12.50 0.25 0.52
N ASN A 141 -13.71 -0.25 0.22
CA ASN A 141 -14.82 0.61 -0.18
C ASN A 141 -15.02 1.73 0.84
N TRP A 142 -15.04 2.99 0.38
CA TRP A 142 -14.81 4.14 1.25
C TRP A 142 -15.88 4.26 2.32
N GLY A 143 -15.52 4.06 3.59
CA GLY A 143 -16.43 4.07 4.73
C GLY A 143 -17.23 2.78 4.95
N LEU A 144 -17.18 1.78 4.06
CA LEU A 144 -17.83 0.47 4.20
C LEU A 144 -16.89 -0.65 3.72
N ILE A 145 -15.83 -0.89 4.48
CA ILE A 145 -14.78 -1.83 4.14
C ILE A 145 -15.32 -3.26 4.29
N THR A 146 -15.08 -4.12 3.31
CA THR A 146 -15.57 -5.50 3.33
C THR A 146 -14.42 -6.48 3.44
N TYR A 147 -14.58 -7.49 4.29
CA TYR A 147 -13.57 -8.50 4.58
C TYR A 147 -14.18 -9.88 4.42
N ARG A 148 -13.37 -10.87 4.03
CA ARG A 148 -13.72 -12.26 4.35
C ARG A 148 -13.66 -12.46 5.87
N GLU A 149 -14.49 -13.35 6.42
CA GLU A 149 -14.62 -13.49 7.89
C GLU A 149 -13.27 -13.69 8.61
N ASN A 150 -12.39 -14.56 8.12
CA ASN A 150 -11.09 -14.83 8.73
C ASN A 150 -10.03 -13.74 8.51
N ALA A 151 -10.40 -12.61 7.90
CA ALA A 151 -9.56 -11.41 7.81
C ALA A 151 -10.04 -10.27 8.75
N LEU A 152 -11.20 -10.42 9.40
CA LEU A 152 -11.73 -9.42 10.34
C LEU A 152 -12.09 -10.00 11.71
N LEU A 153 -12.59 -11.24 11.75
CA LEU A 153 -13.04 -11.89 12.96
C LEU A 153 -11.90 -12.71 13.59
N TRP A 154 -11.77 -12.61 14.91
CA TRP A 154 -10.78 -13.35 15.68
C TRP A 154 -11.39 -13.93 16.95
N ASP A 155 -11.19 -15.22 17.18
CA ASP A 155 -11.68 -15.93 18.36
C ASP A 155 -10.54 -16.22 19.34
N SER A 156 -10.63 -15.70 20.57
CA SER A 156 -9.59 -15.89 21.58
C SER A 156 -9.37 -17.32 22.05
N GLN A 157 -10.35 -18.21 21.87
CA GLN A 157 -10.24 -19.61 22.29
C GLN A 157 -9.73 -20.52 21.18
N GLU A 158 -10.03 -20.18 19.91
CA GLU A 158 -9.81 -21.07 18.77
C GLU A 158 -8.77 -20.53 17.75
N SER A 159 -8.60 -19.21 17.66
CA SER A 159 -7.74 -18.58 16.65
C SER A 159 -6.30 -18.45 17.13
N SER A 160 -5.35 -18.78 16.27
CA SER A 160 -3.92 -18.68 16.56
C SER A 160 -3.42 -17.22 16.61
N ILE A 161 -2.20 -17.02 17.08
CA ILE A 161 -1.52 -15.71 17.01
C ILE A 161 -1.33 -15.24 15.56
N GLY A 162 -1.08 -16.16 14.62
CA GLY A 162 -0.97 -15.83 13.20
C GLY A 162 -2.30 -15.37 12.60
N ASN A 163 -3.43 -15.88 13.11
CA ASN A 163 -4.75 -15.36 12.72
C ASN A 163 -4.96 -13.94 13.27
N LYS A 164 -4.50 -13.68 14.49
CA LYS A 164 -4.59 -12.36 15.12
C LYS A 164 -3.75 -11.31 14.36
N GLU A 165 -2.53 -11.67 14.00
CA GLU A 165 -1.63 -10.86 13.16
C GLU A 165 -2.27 -10.57 11.80
N ARG A 166 -2.80 -11.58 11.10
CA ARG A 166 -3.52 -11.37 9.84
C ARG A 166 -4.69 -10.39 9.96
N VAL A 167 -5.50 -10.50 11.00
CA VAL A 167 -6.63 -9.56 11.22
C VAL A 167 -6.10 -8.15 11.42
N LEU A 168 -5.05 -7.99 12.21
CA LEU A 168 -4.42 -6.70 12.48
C LEU A 168 -3.83 -6.06 11.22
N THR A 169 -3.04 -6.80 10.43
CA THR A 169 -2.37 -6.29 9.24
C THR A 169 -3.35 -6.01 8.11
N VAL A 170 -4.36 -6.86 7.89
CA VAL A 170 -5.39 -6.59 6.88
C VAL A 170 -6.25 -5.38 7.26
N ILE A 171 -6.63 -5.20 8.54
CA ILE A 171 -7.32 -3.96 8.95
C ILE A 171 -6.44 -2.73 8.69
N ALA A 172 -5.14 -2.80 9.01
CA ALA A 172 -4.22 -1.71 8.76
C ALA A 172 -4.06 -1.39 7.27
N HIS A 173 -4.03 -2.42 6.41
CA HIS A 173 -4.00 -2.30 4.96
C HIS A 173 -5.22 -1.54 4.43
N GLU A 174 -6.42 -2.01 4.76
CA GLU A 174 -7.65 -1.39 4.25
C GLU A 174 -7.85 0.04 4.79
N LEU A 175 -7.46 0.29 6.05
CA LEU A 175 -7.54 1.64 6.61
C LEU A 175 -6.53 2.60 5.98
N ALA A 176 -5.37 2.14 5.54
CA ALA A 176 -4.41 2.96 4.80
C ALA A 176 -5.01 3.49 3.48
N HIS A 177 -5.84 2.68 2.82
CA HIS A 177 -6.47 3.05 1.57
C HIS A 177 -7.46 4.22 1.66
N MET A 178 -7.97 4.51 2.87
CA MET A 178 -8.87 5.65 3.10
C MET A 178 -8.23 6.98 2.66
N TRP A 179 -6.90 7.05 2.61
CA TRP A 179 -6.12 8.14 2.02
C TRP A 179 -5.50 7.75 0.67
N PHE A 180 -4.72 6.65 0.62
CA PHE A 180 -4.03 6.18 -0.60
C PHE A 180 -4.86 5.15 -1.36
N GLY A 181 -5.65 5.61 -2.31
CA GLY A 181 -6.59 4.82 -3.09
C GLY A 181 -7.96 5.47 -3.14
N ASN A 182 -8.43 6.00 -2.01
CA ASN A 182 -9.76 6.61 -1.92
C ASN A 182 -9.71 8.14 -2.05
N LEU A 183 -9.05 8.81 -1.10
CA LEU A 183 -8.91 10.27 -1.12
C LEU A 183 -8.13 10.72 -2.36
N VAL A 184 -6.96 10.13 -2.58
CA VAL A 184 -6.17 10.28 -3.80
C VAL A 184 -6.14 8.94 -4.51
N THR A 185 -6.57 8.90 -5.77
CA THR A 185 -6.72 7.65 -6.51
C THR A 185 -5.81 7.65 -7.73
N ILE A 186 -5.30 6.50 -8.13
CA ILE A 186 -4.61 6.39 -9.42
C ILE A 186 -5.50 6.86 -10.57
N ARG A 187 -4.88 7.43 -11.61
CA ARG A 187 -5.58 7.80 -12.85
C ARG A 187 -6.07 6.55 -13.59
N TRP A 188 -5.19 5.56 -13.72
CA TRP A 188 -5.47 4.31 -14.42
C TRP A 188 -4.77 3.12 -13.76
N TRP A 189 -5.21 1.90 -14.09
CA TRP A 189 -4.81 0.66 -13.43
C TRP A 189 -3.33 0.29 -13.61
N ASN A 190 -2.64 0.82 -14.63
CA ASN A 190 -1.20 0.59 -14.83
C ASN A 190 -0.36 1.06 -13.63
N ASP A 191 -0.89 1.98 -12.82
CA ASP A 191 -0.28 2.48 -11.59
C ASP A 191 -0.87 1.89 -10.31
N LEU A 192 -1.59 0.76 -10.38
CA LEU A 192 -2.22 0.10 -9.22
C LEU A 192 -1.28 -0.09 -8.03
N TRP A 193 0.01 -0.32 -8.28
CA TRP A 193 1.04 -0.44 -7.23
C TRP A 193 1.16 0.80 -6.33
N LEU A 194 0.74 1.99 -6.81
CA LEU A 194 0.72 3.22 -6.02
C LEU A 194 -0.37 3.17 -4.92
N ASN A 195 -1.45 2.42 -5.13
CA ASN A 195 -2.43 2.14 -4.09
C ASN A 195 -1.95 0.97 -3.22
N GLU A 196 -1.84 -0.21 -3.84
CA GLU A 196 -1.64 -1.48 -3.13
C GLU A 196 -0.25 -1.58 -2.48
N GLY A 197 0.79 -1.13 -3.19
CA GLY A 197 2.16 -1.14 -2.67
C GLY A 197 2.31 -0.16 -1.49
N PHE A 198 1.60 0.96 -1.50
CA PHE A 198 1.58 1.89 -0.37
C PHE A 198 0.89 1.26 0.83
N ALA A 199 -0.34 0.75 0.66
CA ALA A 199 -1.07 0.07 1.72
C ALA A 199 -0.27 -1.10 2.30
N SER A 200 0.33 -1.95 1.45
CA SER A 200 1.20 -3.05 1.87
C SER A 200 2.48 -2.62 2.59
N TYR A 201 2.98 -1.40 2.39
CA TYR A 201 4.09 -0.89 3.19
C TYR A 201 3.60 -0.40 4.55
N VAL A 202 2.58 0.48 4.55
CA VAL A 202 2.18 1.18 5.77
C VAL A 202 1.28 0.35 6.68
N GLU A 203 0.72 -0.78 6.20
CA GLU A 203 -0.02 -1.73 7.04
C GLU A 203 0.80 -2.15 8.26
N TYR A 204 2.11 -2.37 8.07
CA TYR A 204 3.02 -2.75 9.14
C TYR A 204 3.27 -1.61 10.11
N LEU A 205 3.22 -0.34 9.67
CA LEU A 205 3.39 0.82 10.53
C LEU A 205 2.14 1.04 11.40
N GLY A 206 0.95 0.97 10.80
CA GLY A 206 -0.32 1.05 11.54
C GLY A 206 -0.50 -0.12 12.51
N ALA A 207 -0.18 -1.34 12.08
CA ALA A 207 -0.21 -2.52 12.93
C ALA A 207 0.78 -2.42 14.11
N ASP A 208 2.01 -1.97 13.86
CA ASP A 208 3.02 -1.75 14.90
C ASP A 208 2.59 -0.67 15.90
N TYR A 209 1.92 0.40 15.46
CA TYR A 209 1.35 1.38 16.37
C TYR A 209 0.26 0.79 17.28
N ALA A 210 -0.60 -0.08 16.74
CA ALA A 210 -1.68 -0.70 17.50
C ALA A 210 -1.20 -1.80 18.48
N GLU A 211 -0.13 -2.52 18.12
CA GLU A 211 0.51 -3.60 18.90
C GLU A 211 2.05 -3.41 18.97
N PRO A 212 2.55 -2.41 19.74
CA PRO A 212 3.96 -1.97 19.69
C PRO A 212 4.97 -2.97 20.26
N THR A 213 4.51 -4.04 20.91
CA THR A 213 5.38 -5.07 21.49
C THR A 213 5.68 -6.22 20.54
N TRP A 214 5.05 -6.26 19.35
CA TRP A 214 5.13 -7.41 18.44
C TRP A 214 6.27 -7.32 17.42
N ASN A 215 6.91 -6.16 17.25
CA ASN A 215 7.91 -5.91 16.21
C ASN A 215 7.40 -6.26 14.80
N ILE A 216 6.15 -5.91 14.49
CA ILE A 216 5.47 -6.30 13.24
C ILE A 216 6.19 -5.78 12.00
N LYS A 217 6.87 -4.64 12.08
CA LYS A 217 7.66 -4.06 10.98
C LYS A 217 8.77 -4.99 10.45
N ASP A 218 9.25 -5.92 11.27
CA ASP A 218 10.27 -6.88 10.83
C ASP A 218 9.68 -7.97 9.93
N LEU A 219 8.37 -8.23 10.02
CA LEU A 219 7.68 -9.24 9.22
C LEU A 219 7.68 -8.89 7.73
N THR A 220 7.70 -7.60 7.36
CA THR A 220 7.79 -7.14 5.95
C THR A 220 8.97 -7.78 5.20
N VAL A 221 10.06 -8.11 5.90
CA VAL A 221 11.23 -8.76 5.29
C VAL A 221 10.90 -10.16 4.78
N LEU A 222 10.14 -10.93 5.56
CA LEU A 222 9.77 -12.31 5.22
C LEU A 222 8.53 -12.34 4.33
N SER A 223 7.51 -11.57 4.70
CA SER A 223 6.18 -11.61 4.08
C SER A 223 6.14 -10.97 2.70
N ASP A 224 6.94 -9.91 2.45
CA ASP A 224 6.94 -9.18 1.19
C ASP A 224 8.27 -9.26 0.47
N ILE A 225 9.36 -8.80 1.10
CA ILE A 225 10.65 -8.63 0.41
C ILE A 225 11.18 -9.98 -0.12
N HIS A 226 11.37 -10.97 0.74
CA HIS A 226 11.86 -12.28 0.29
C HIS A 226 10.85 -13.04 -0.56
N ARG A 227 9.56 -12.88 -0.28
CA ARG A 227 8.48 -13.50 -1.05
C ARG A 227 8.52 -13.02 -2.50
N VAL A 228 8.54 -11.71 -2.71
CA VAL A 228 8.50 -11.13 -4.07
C VAL A 228 9.79 -11.33 -4.82
N MET A 229 10.95 -11.33 -4.13
CA MET A 229 12.23 -11.66 -4.76
C MET A 229 12.21 -13.03 -5.46
N GLY A 230 11.41 -13.99 -4.97
CA GLY A 230 11.24 -15.29 -5.60
C GLY A 230 10.60 -15.23 -6.99
N VAL A 231 9.56 -14.42 -7.17
CA VAL A 231 8.86 -14.27 -8.47
C VAL A 231 9.50 -13.21 -9.36
N ASP A 232 10.08 -12.16 -8.76
CA ASP A 232 10.69 -11.05 -9.50
C ASP A 232 12.09 -11.41 -10.04
N ALA A 233 12.68 -12.51 -9.58
CA ALA A 233 13.89 -13.10 -10.14
C ALA A 233 13.62 -14.08 -11.31
N LEU A 234 12.40 -14.13 -11.83
CA LEU A 234 12.03 -14.92 -13.01
C LEU A 234 12.03 -14.02 -14.26
N ALA A 235 12.40 -14.57 -15.41
CA ALA A 235 12.35 -13.86 -16.69
C ALA A 235 10.91 -13.51 -17.14
N SER A 236 9.89 -14.08 -16.50
CA SER A 236 8.47 -13.82 -16.73
C SER A 236 7.86 -12.79 -15.76
N SER A 237 8.67 -12.13 -14.93
CA SER A 237 8.21 -11.00 -14.10
C SER A 237 7.75 -9.82 -14.98
N HIS A 238 7.27 -8.75 -14.35
CA HIS A 238 6.94 -7.49 -15.01
C HIS A 238 7.37 -6.27 -14.17
N PRO A 239 7.49 -5.07 -14.78
CA PRO A 239 7.71 -3.83 -14.04
C PRO A 239 6.53 -3.49 -13.12
N LEU A 240 6.73 -2.59 -12.15
CA LEU A 240 5.64 -2.11 -11.28
C LEU A 240 4.63 -1.26 -12.04
N THR A 241 5.11 -0.46 -12.99
CA THR A 241 4.26 0.34 -13.87
C THR A 241 4.57 0.07 -15.33
N SER A 242 3.54 0.16 -16.14
CA SER A 242 3.58 0.03 -17.60
C SER A 242 2.89 1.24 -18.23
N LYS A 243 2.85 1.32 -19.55
CA LYS A 243 2.11 2.41 -20.19
C LYS A 243 0.62 2.18 -20.04
N GLU A 244 -0.16 3.25 -19.97
CA GLU A 244 -1.62 3.15 -19.84
C GLU A 244 -2.22 2.31 -20.99
N GLU A 245 -1.73 2.49 -22.21
CA GLU A 245 -2.18 1.76 -23.39
C GLU A 245 -1.82 0.26 -23.39
N ASP A 246 -0.99 -0.21 -22.46
CA ASP A 246 -0.65 -1.64 -22.33
C ASP A 246 -1.67 -2.39 -21.44
N VAL A 247 -2.58 -1.68 -20.77
CA VAL A 247 -3.57 -2.23 -19.83
C VAL A 247 -4.97 -1.80 -20.24
N ASN A 248 -5.72 -2.64 -20.97
CA ASN A 248 -7.00 -2.24 -21.56
C ASN A 248 -8.16 -3.14 -21.15
N SER A 249 -7.94 -4.45 -21.13
CA SER A 249 -9.00 -5.43 -20.88
C SER A 249 -9.20 -5.68 -19.38
N PRO A 250 -10.42 -6.06 -18.95
CA PRO A 250 -10.67 -6.47 -17.57
C PRO A 250 -9.72 -7.57 -17.06
N SER A 251 -9.30 -8.50 -17.92
CA SER A 251 -8.34 -9.55 -17.57
C SER A 251 -6.92 -9.03 -17.37
N GLU A 252 -6.48 -8.05 -18.15
CA GLU A 252 -5.18 -7.40 -17.96
C GLU A 252 -5.17 -6.61 -16.65
N ILE A 253 -6.23 -5.85 -16.38
CA ILE A 253 -6.41 -5.14 -15.11
C ILE A 253 -6.38 -6.14 -13.94
N SER A 254 -7.14 -7.23 -14.03
CA SER A 254 -7.18 -8.27 -12.98
C SER A 254 -5.81 -8.92 -12.75
N ALA A 255 -4.99 -9.05 -13.79
CA ALA A 255 -3.67 -9.65 -13.70
C ALA A 255 -2.66 -8.78 -12.96
N LEU A 256 -2.92 -7.47 -12.79
CA LEU A 256 -2.09 -6.58 -12.00
C LEU A 256 -2.27 -6.77 -10.49
N PHE A 257 -3.32 -7.45 -10.04
CA PHE A 257 -3.52 -7.78 -8.63
C PHE A 257 -2.64 -8.97 -8.21
N ASP A 258 -1.32 -8.77 -8.25
CA ASP A 258 -0.31 -9.82 -8.15
C ASP A 258 0.78 -9.53 -7.09
N SER A 259 1.76 -10.41 -6.94
CA SER A 259 2.80 -10.19 -5.92
C SER A 259 3.75 -9.02 -6.23
N ILE A 260 3.89 -8.63 -7.51
CA ILE A 260 4.70 -7.47 -7.89
C ILE A 260 4.03 -6.19 -7.40
N THR A 261 2.77 -5.95 -7.74
CA THR A 261 2.03 -4.75 -7.34
C THR A 261 2.03 -4.52 -5.83
N TYR A 262 1.75 -5.57 -5.05
CA TYR A 262 1.67 -5.49 -3.60
C TYR A 262 3.08 -5.51 -2.96
N SER A 263 3.78 -6.64 -3.03
CA SER A 263 4.98 -6.87 -2.24
C SER A 263 6.22 -6.16 -2.81
N LYS A 264 6.39 -6.06 -4.14
CA LYS A 264 7.51 -5.26 -4.70
C LYS A 264 7.21 -3.76 -4.54
N GLY A 265 5.97 -3.34 -4.75
CA GLY A 265 5.53 -1.97 -4.47
C GLY A 265 5.92 -1.55 -3.05
N ALA A 266 5.49 -2.32 -2.05
CA ALA A 266 5.84 -2.08 -0.65
C ALA A 266 7.34 -2.08 -0.39
N SER A 267 8.08 -3.04 -0.96
CA SER A 267 9.53 -3.15 -0.80
C SER A 267 10.28 -1.92 -1.31
N VAL A 268 9.87 -1.42 -2.49
CA VAL A 268 10.47 -0.26 -3.14
C VAL A 268 10.10 1.04 -2.41
N ILE A 269 8.86 1.17 -1.93
CA ILE A 269 8.42 2.32 -1.12
C ILE A 269 9.13 2.34 0.25
N ARG A 270 9.29 1.19 0.89
CA ARG A 270 10.07 1.06 2.13
C ARG A 270 11.53 1.47 1.93
N MET A 271 12.13 1.07 0.81
CA MET A 271 13.49 1.48 0.44
C MET A 271 13.56 3.00 0.25
N LEU A 272 12.59 3.58 -0.46
CA LEU A 272 12.46 5.03 -0.66
C LEU A 272 12.37 5.81 0.65
N SER A 273 11.43 5.43 1.53
CA SER A 273 11.30 6.01 2.87
C SER A 273 12.63 5.92 3.64
N SER A 274 13.32 4.78 3.56
CA SER A 274 14.57 4.58 4.28
C SER A 274 15.71 5.48 3.80
N PHE A 275 15.87 5.69 2.49
CA PHE A 275 16.96 6.52 1.98
C PHE A 275 16.66 8.01 2.04
N LEU A 276 15.38 8.43 1.97
CA LEU A 276 14.97 9.82 2.19
C LEU A 276 14.95 10.22 3.67
N THR A 277 14.90 9.24 4.57
CA THR A 277 14.43 9.35 5.96
C THR A 277 12.91 9.44 6.07
N GLU A 278 12.37 8.83 7.13
CA GLU A 278 10.93 8.76 7.35
C GLU A 278 10.30 10.15 7.48
N ASP A 279 10.95 11.09 8.16
CA ASP A 279 10.44 12.45 8.34
C ASP A 279 10.25 13.19 7.00
N LEU A 280 11.24 13.11 6.10
CA LEU A 280 11.16 13.76 4.78
C LEU A 280 10.12 13.07 3.90
N PHE A 281 10.13 11.73 3.91
CA PHE A 281 9.15 10.92 3.19
C PHE A 281 7.72 11.26 3.61
N VAL A 282 7.43 11.28 4.92
CA VAL A 282 6.12 11.62 5.47
C VAL A 282 5.69 13.04 5.10
N LYS A 283 6.57 14.04 5.23
CA LYS A 283 6.27 15.42 4.79
C LYS A 283 5.89 15.47 3.30
N GLY A 284 6.56 14.70 2.45
CA GLY A 284 6.23 14.60 1.03
C GLY A 284 4.90 13.90 0.77
N LEU A 285 4.56 12.85 1.53
CA LEU A 285 3.24 12.22 1.46
C LEU A 285 2.12 13.19 1.89
N GLN A 286 2.35 13.96 2.95
CA GLN A 286 1.40 14.97 3.42
C GLN A 286 1.17 16.05 2.36
N ALA A 287 2.25 16.53 1.72
CA ALA A 287 2.17 17.49 0.62
C ALA A 287 1.42 16.90 -0.59
N TYR A 288 1.70 15.64 -0.93
CA TYR A 288 1.02 14.90 -2.01
C TYR A 288 -0.48 14.77 -1.75
N LEU A 289 -0.88 14.23 -0.60
CA LEU A 289 -2.29 14.04 -0.24
C LEU A 289 -3.06 15.35 -0.24
N LYS A 290 -2.49 16.40 0.36
CA LYS A 290 -3.10 17.73 0.39
C LYS A 290 -3.28 18.34 -1.00
N LYS A 291 -2.34 18.07 -1.92
CA LYS A 291 -2.36 18.65 -3.27
C LYS A 291 -3.38 17.98 -4.18
N TYR A 292 -3.63 16.68 -3.99
CA TYR A 292 -4.43 15.86 -4.91
C TYR A 292 -5.69 15.27 -4.27
N GLU A 293 -6.09 15.73 -3.07
CA GLU A 293 -7.30 15.27 -2.40
C GLU A 293 -8.53 15.35 -3.31
N TYR A 294 -9.32 14.26 -3.34
CA TYR A 294 -10.50 14.09 -4.20
C TYR A 294 -10.23 14.07 -5.72
N ASP A 295 -8.96 13.91 -6.11
CA ASP A 295 -8.54 13.86 -7.50
C ASP A 295 -7.76 12.58 -7.82
N ASN A 296 -7.24 12.51 -9.03
CA ASN A 296 -6.48 11.40 -9.56
C ASN A 296 -5.01 11.76 -9.86
N THR A 297 -4.14 10.78 -9.76
CA THR A 297 -2.68 10.95 -9.89
C THR A 297 -2.03 9.82 -10.67
N VAL A 298 -0.87 10.09 -11.26
CA VAL A 298 0.09 9.08 -11.71
C VAL A 298 1.27 9.02 -10.75
N TYR A 299 2.10 7.98 -10.82
CA TYR A 299 3.26 7.82 -9.92
C TYR A 299 4.22 9.03 -9.93
N LYS A 300 4.34 9.73 -11.06
CA LYS A 300 5.18 10.93 -11.19
C LYS A 300 4.74 12.05 -10.24
N ASN A 301 3.43 12.19 -9.99
CA ASN A 301 2.92 13.21 -9.07
C ASN A 301 3.47 13.02 -7.64
N LEU A 302 3.66 11.76 -7.21
CA LEU A 302 4.29 11.45 -5.92
C LEU A 302 5.77 11.82 -5.92
N TRP A 303 6.51 11.49 -6.98
CA TRP A 303 7.92 11.88 -7.13
C TRP A 303 8.09 13.39 -7.06
N ASP A 304 7.24 14.14 -7.78
CA ASP A 304 7.27 15.60 -7.78
C ASP A 304 7.02 16.18 -6.38
N SER A 305 6.06 15.62 -5.62
CA SER A 305 5.78 16.05 -4.25
C SER A 305 6.92 15.73 -3.27
N LEU A 306 7.56 14.55 -3.38
CA LEU A 306 8.72 14.20 -2.56
C LEU A 306 9.93 15.08 -2.91
N GLN A 307 10.15 15.37 -4.20
CA GLN A 307 11.25 16.20 -4.68
C GLN A 307 11.08 17.65 -4.21
N GLU A 308 9.86 18.20 -4.27
CA GLU A 308 9.56 19.55 -3.78
C GLU A 308 9.89 19.70 -2.28
N VAL A 309 9.53 18.71 -1.46
CA VAL A 309 9.87 18.73 -0.03
C VAL A 309 11.37 18.55 0.19
N TYR A 310 12.01 17.66 -0.57
CA TYR A 310 13.45 17.44 -0.52
C TYR A 310 14.25 18.72 -0.84
N ASP A 311 13.88 19.43 -1.90
CA ASP A 311 14.57 20.65 -2.35
C ASP A 311 14.46 21.80 -1.34
N ASN A 312 13.41 21.80 -0.51
CA ASN A 312 13.16 22.81 0.51
C ASN A 312 13.74 22.44 1.90
N GLU A 313 14.25 21.22 2.09
CA GLU A 313 14.79 20.75 3.37
C GLU A 313 16.27 21.13 3.51
N THR A 314 16.57 21.96 4.52
CA THR A 314 17.92 22.54 4.69
C THR A 314 18.97 21.49 5.07
N ASN A 315 18.54 20.41 5.75
CA ASN A 315 19.41 19.31 6.18
C ASN A 315 19.06 18.00 5.48
N ALA A 316 18.62 18.07 4.22
CA ALA A 316 18.31 16.89 3.44
C ALA A 316 19.51 15.95 3.32
N VAL A 317 19.24 14.65 3.32
CA VAL A 317 20.22 13.63 2.95
C VAL A 317 20.67 13.86 1.51
N TRP A 318 21.96 13.80 1.20
CA TRP A 318 22.40 13.97 -0.18
C TRP A 318 21.96 12.80 -1.07
N LEU A 319 21.33 13.11 -2.21
CA LEU A 319 21.00 12.17 -3.28
C LEU A 319 21.92 12.38 -4.50
N PRO A 320 22.30 11.29 -5.20
CA PRO A 320 23.16 11.38 -6.39
C PRO A 320 22.42 11.87 -7.65
N ASP A 321 21.09 11.86 -7.62
CA ASP A 321 20.20 12.21 -8.73
C ASP A 321 18.81 12.59 -8.16
N SER A 322 17.89 13.05 -9.01
CA SER A 322 16.50 13.30 -8.62
C SER A 322 15.82 12.03 -8.12
N ILE A 323 14.82 12.19 -7.24
CA ILE A 323 14.00 11.09 -6.73
C ILE A 323 13.36 10.34 -7.91
N GLU A 324 12.84 11.08 -8.89
CA GLU A 324 12.27 10.50 -10.12
C GLU A 324 13.29 9.61 -10.84
N ASN A 325 14.51 10.10 -11.10
CA ASN A 325 15.52 9.33 -11.83
C ASN A 325 15.97 8.08 -11.06
N ILE A 326 16.09 8.15 -9.74
CA ILE A 326 16.42 6.99 -8.90
C ILE A 326 15.29 5.96 -8.99
N MET A 327 14.05 6.39 -8.70
CA MET A 327 12.90 5.50 -8.57
C MET A 327 12.40 4.95 -9.91
N ASN A 328 12.60 5.68 -11.01
CA ASN A 328 12.29 5.20 -12.36
C ASN A 328 13.08 3.92 -12.68
N THR A 329 14.31 3.76 -12.18
CA THR A 329 15.05 2.51 -12.33
C THR A 329 14.44 1.33 -11.56
N TRP A 330 13.59 1.56 -10.57
CA TRP A 330 12.96 0.51 -9.78
C TRP A 330 11.53 0.17 -10.22
N VAL A 331 10.83 1.11 -10.88
CA VAL A 331 9.41 0.95 -11.25
C VAL A 331 9.18 0.64 -12.73
N LEU A 332 10.03 1.12 -13.64
CA LEU A 332 9.86 0.96 -15.10
C LEU A 332 10.58 -0.24 -15.71
N GLN A 333 11.24 -1.06 -14.89
CA GLN A 333 11.85 -2.32 -15.32
C GLN A 333 11.56 -3.43 -14.30
N MET A 334 11.43 -4.66 -14.78
CA MET A 334 11.23 -5.84 -13.93
C MET A 334 12.53 -6.27 -13.24
N GLY A 335 12.41 -7.10 -12.21
CA GLY A 335 13.55 -7.64 -11.48
C GLY A 335 14.24 -6.66 -10.55
N PHE A 336 15.37 -7.11 -10.02
CA PHE A 336 16.22 -6.38 -9.09
C PHE A 336 17.70 -6.82 -9.25
N PRO A 337 18.65 -6.01 -8.77
CA PRO A 337 20.07 -6.36 -8.87
C PRO A 337 20.53 -7.27 -7.74
N VAL A 338 21.45 -8.19 -8.03
CA VAL A 338 22.42 -8.67 -7.05
C VAL A 338 23.61 -7.72 -7.04
N VAL A 339 23.94 -7.19 -5.86
CA VAL A 339 25.12 -6.33 -5.66
C VAL A 339 26.26 -7.19 -5.12
N THR A 340 27.37 -7.23 -5.85
CA THR A 340 28.58 -7.96 -5.46
C THR A 340 29.65 -6.97 -5.01
N ILE A 341 30.11 -7.12 -3.76
CA ILE A 341 31.17 -6.31 -3.17
C ILE A 341 32.42 -7.17 -3.01
N SER A 342 33.51 -6.77 -3.65
CA SER A 342 34.83 -7.35 -3.41
C SER A 342 35.44 -6.71 -2.17
N THR A 343 35.60 -7.48 -1.10
CA THR A 343 36.21 -6.99 0.15
C THR A 343 37.73 -6.81 0.06
N LEU A 344 38.35 -7.28 -1.03
CA LEU A 344 39.79 -7.16 -1.26
C LEU A 344 40.19 -5.75 -1.72
N ASP A 345 39.41 -5.17 -2.62
CA ASP A 345 39.70 -3.88 -3.25
C ASP A 345 38.57 -2.85 -3.10
N GLY A 346 37.45 -3.24 -2.47
CA GLY A 346 36.28 -2.39 -2.27
C GLY A 346 35.45 -2.18 -3.55
N SER A 347 35.74 -2.90 -4.64
CA SER A 347 34.97 -2.76 -5.87
C SER A 347 33.53 -3.26 -5.69
N VAL A 348 32.59 -2.52 -6.27
CA VAL A 348 31.15 -2.82 -6.20
C VAL A 348 30.61 -2.97 -7.61
N THR A 349 29.88 -4.05 -7.86
CA THR A 349 29.24 -4.32 -9.15
C THR A 349 27.79 -4.72 -8.94
N GLN A 350 26.95 -4.50 -9.95
CA GLN A 350 25.56 -4.94 -9.96
C GLN A 350 25.28 -5.77 -11.22
N LYS A 351 24.35 -6.71 -11.11
CA LYS A 351 23.81 -7.48 -12.24
C LYS A 351 22.35 -7.80 -11.96
N HIS A 352 21.51 -7.79 -12.99
CA HIS A 352 20.14 -8.35 -12.90
C HIS A 352 20.19 -9.77 -12.34
N PHE A 353 19.57 -9.98 -11.18
CA PHE A 353 19.51 -11.28 -10.55
C PHE A 353 18.38 -12.12 -11.15
N LEU A 354 18.73 -13.32 -11.62
CA LEU A 354 17.78 -14.33 -12.06
C LEU A 354 18.04 -15.62 -11.28
N LEU A 355 16.99 -16.29 -10.84
CA LEU A 355 17.09 -17.58 -10.14
C LEU A 355 17.66 -18.66 -11.05
N ASP A 356 17.22 -18.70 -12.31
CA ASP A 356 17.78 -19.58 -13.33
C ASP A 356 18.86 -18.82 -14.13
N PRO A 357 20.14 -19.21 -14.02
CA PRO A 357 21.23 -18.55 -14.74
C PRO A 357 21.17 -18.76 -16.25
N ASN A 358 20.37 -19.71 -16.75
CA ASN A 358 20.20 -19.99 -18.18
C ASN A 358 18.99 -19.27 -18.79
N SER A 359 18.19 -18.58 -17.98
CA SER A 359 17.02 -17.86 -18.46
C SER A 359 17.43 -16.71 -19.37
N THR A 360 16.71 -16.56 -20.48
CA THR A 360 16.89 -15.45 -21.43
C THR A 360 15.78 -14.43 -21.22
N VAL A 361 16.16 -13.21 -20.85
CA VAL A 361 15.23 -12.09 -20.68
C VAL A 361 14.91 -11.49 -22.05
N THR A 362 13.65 -11.51 -22.45
CA THR A 362 13.17 -10.96 -23.72
C THR A 362 12.59 -9.55 -23.57
N ALA A 363 12.13 -9.18 -22.36
CA ALA A 363 11.63 -7.85 -22.06
C ALA A 363 12.74 -6.81 -22.23
N VAL A 364 12.44 -5.73 -22.95
CA VAL A 364 13.39 -4.62 -23.16
C VAL A 364 13.30 -3.68 -21.96
N SER A 365 14.42 -3.46 -21.28
CA SER A 365 14.51 -2.45 -20.21
C SER A 365 14.98 -1.11 -20.77
N PRO A 366 14.33 0.02 -20.41
CA PRO A 366 14.81 1.36 -20.75
C PRO A 366 16.16 1.71 -20.08
N PHE A 367 16.58 0.93 -19.08
CA PHE A 367 17.81 1.14 -18.30
C PHE A 367 18.83 0.02 -18.47
N ASN A 368 18.63 -0.89 -19.45
CA ASN A 368 19.49 -2.06 -19.65
C ASN A 368 19.72 -2.89 -18.37
N TYR A 369 18.71 -2.97 -17.50
CA TYR A 369 18.80 -3.63 -16.20
C TYR A 369 19.96 -3.12 -15.34
N ILE A 370 20.07 -1.78 -15.25
CA ILE A 370 20.94 -1.06 -14.33
C ILE A 370 20.04 -0.25 -13.39
N TRP A 371 20.32 -0.32 -12.08
CA TRP A 371 19.59 0.38 -11.04
C TRP A 371 20.45 1.44 -10.35
N GLN A 372 19.82 2.49 -9.84
CA GLN A 372 20.42 3.36 -8.82
C GLN A 372 20.16 2.75 -7.45
N VAL A 373 21.19 2.18 -6.79
CA VAL A 373 21.01 1.33 -5.61
C VAL A 373 21.44 2.06 -4.34
N PRO A 374 20.52 2.38 -3.41
CA PRO A 374 20.88 2.86 -2.07
C PRO A 374 21.50 1.72 -1.26
N ILE A 375 22.75 1.88 -0.82
CA ILE A 375 23.49 0.84 -0.09
C ILE A 375 23.81 1.33 1.33
N THR A 376 23.48 0.49 2.31
CA THR A 376 23.92 0.68 3.69
C THR A 376 24.72 -0.54 4.12
N TYR A 377 25.82 -0.33 4.84
CA TYR A 377 26.68 -1.40 5.31
C TYR A 377 27.14 -1.14 6.74
N ILE A 378 27.51 -2.21 7.44
CA ILE A 378 28.00 -2.17 8.81
C ILE A 378 29.36 -2.87 8.83
N THR A 379 30.38 -2.19 9.37
CA THR A 379 31.71 -2.77 9.59
C THR A 379 31.94 -3.01 11.07
N ARG A 380 32.74 -4.03 11.39
CA ARG A 380 33.28 -4.21 12.75
C ARG A 380 34.42 -3.22 12.95
N GLU A 381 34.42 -2.49 14.07
CA GLU A 381 35.62 -1.78 14.48
C GLU A 381 36.63 -2.78 15.04
N SER A 382 37.88 -2.74 14.56
CA SER A 382 38.98 -3.50 15.19
C SER A 382 39.39 -2.79 16.48
N GLY A 383 38.72 -3.10 17.60
CA GLY A 383 39.14 -2.69 18.92
C GLY A 383 40.20 -3.64 19.49
N SER A 384 41.37 -3.13 19.84
CA SER A 384 42.36 -3.86 20.63
C SER A 384 41.91 -3.93 22.09
N GLY A 385 41.00 -4.85 22.42
CA GLY A 385 40.56 -5.11 23.79
C GLY A 385 39.21 -5.83 23.87
N ILE A 386 39.05 -6.71 24.87
CA ILE A 386 37.87 -7.56 25.11
C ILE A 386 36.69 -6.75 25.68
N SER A 387 36.36 -5.59 25.11
CA SER A 387 35.26 -4.75 25.59
C SER A 387 34.48 -4.14 24.44
N ALA A 388 33.22 -4.60 24.32
CA ALA A 388 32.14 -4.14 23.45
C ALA A 388 32.42 -4.11 21.92
N ASP A 389 31.73 -4.98 21.18
CA ASP A 389 31.64 -4.98 19.70
C ASP A 389 31.03 -3.65 19.20
N LYS A 390 31.87 -2.62 19.03
CA LYS A 390 31.46 -1.33 18.46
C LYS A 390 31.27 -1.51 16.95
N ARG A 391 30.05 -1.22 16.47
CA ARG A 391 29.68 -1.29 15.05
C ARG A 391 29.48 0.12 14.50
N LYS A 392 30.13 0.44 13.38
CA LYS A 392 29.91 1.69 12.66
C LYS A 392 29.03 1.43 11.44
N ARG A 393 27.94 2.19 11.31
CA ARG A 393 27.01 2.12 10.18
C ARG A 393 27.35 3.21 9.17
N HIS A 394 27.45 2.83 7.91
CA HIS A 394 27.74 3.72 6.79
C HIS A 394 26.56 3.67 5.80
N LYS A 395 26.23 4.82 5.19
CA LYS A 395 25.15 4.95 4.19
C LYS A 395 25.66 5.74 2.99
N PHE A 396 25.41 5.25 1.79
CA PHE A 396 25.67 5.97 0.55
C PHE A 396 24.83 5.36 -0.59
N VAL A 397 24.43 6.18 -1.56
CA VAL A 397 23.72 5.70 -2.76
C VAL A 397 24.74 5.57 -3.88
N ILE A 398 24.85 4.38 -4.49
CA ILE A 398 25.75 4.18 -5.63
C ILE A 398 24.94 4.22 -6.92
N SER A 399 25.29 5.18 -7.78
CA SER A 399 24.96 5.11 -9.20
C SER A 399 26.14 4.42 -9.91
N ILE A 400 26.05 3.11 -10.15
CA ILE A 400 27.06 2.38 -10.95
C ILE A 400 26.70 2.60 -12.41
N ILE A 401 26.94 3.81 -12.92
CA ILE A 401 26.92 4.03 -14.36
C ILE A 401 28.19 3.39 -14.91
N TRP A 402 28.04 2.38 -15.77
CA TRP A 402 29.09 1.97 -16.70
C TRP A 402 29.41 3.17 -17.59
N ARG A 403 30.30 4.06 -17.15
CA ARG A 403 31.11 4.79 -18.11
C ARG A 403 32.12 3.77 -18.62
N GLN A 404 31.93 3.30 -19.86
CA GLN A 404 33.06 2.87 -20.68
C GLN A 404 34.02 4.07 -20.79
N LEU A 405 34.90 4.22 -19.80
CA LEU A 405 36.08 5.08 -19.93
C LEU A 405 37.21 4.20 -20.46
N ALA A 406 37.09 3.86 -21.75
CA ALA A 406 38.25 3.72 -22.59
C ALA A 406 38.90 5.11 -22.75
N ALA A 407 39.56 5.60 -21.68
CA ALA A 407 40.60 6.64 -21.66
C ALA A 407 40.77 7.20 -20.23
N CYS A 408 41.45 6.47 -19.36
CA CYS A 408 42.23 7.12 -18.30
C CYS A 408 43.41 6.22 -17.87
N LYS A 409 44.38 6.06 -18.77
CA LYS A 409 45.74 5.68 -18.36
C LYS A 409 46.35 6.91 -17.68
N HIS A 410 46.12 7.02 -16.37
CA HIS A 410 46.98 7.65 -15.34
C HIS A 410 46.13 8.21 -14.19
N LYS A 411 46.25 7.58 -13.01
CA LYS A 411 45.89 8.08 -11.67
C LYS A 411 44.47 8.68 -11.51
N CYS A 412 43.49 7.83 -11.22
CA CYS A 412 42.30 8.25 -10.46
C CYS A 412 42.40 7.73 -9.03
N ASN A 413 42.85 8.59 -8.12
CA ASN A 413 42.51 8.47 -6.70
C ASN A 413 41.03 8.86 -6.57
N TRP A 414 40.16 7.90 -6.26
CA TRP A 414 38.85 8.24 -5.71
C TRP A 414 39.08 8.73 -4.28
N ILE A 415 39.08 10.05 -4.11
CA ILE A 415 39.06 10.65 -2.78
C ILE A 415 37.64 10.50 -2.26
N LEU A 416 37.47 9.64 -1.26
CA LEU A 416 36.38 9.69 -0.29
C LEU A 416 36.37 11.09 0.34
N GLN A 417 35.51 11.98 -0.13
CA GLN A 417 35.12 13.18 0.62
C GLN A 417 33.81 12.90 1.34
N GLY A 418 33.91 12.12 2.43
CA GLY A 418 33.03 12.27 3.58
C GLY A 418 33.86 12.93 4.67
N GLN A 419 33.49 14.14 5.10
CA GLN A 419 34.15 14.80 6.23
C GLN A 419 33.99 13.91 7.47
N LEU A 420 35.11 13.73 8.18
CA LEU A 420 35.24 13.04 9.47
C LEU A 420 34.60 13.84 10.61
#